data_AF-A0A4Q5PI65-F1
#
_entry.id   AF-A0A4Q5PI65-F1
#
_cell.length_a   1.000
_cell.length_b   1.000
_cell.length_c   1.000
_cell.angle_alpha   90.00
_cell.angle_beta   90.00
_cell.angle_gamma   90.00
#
_symmetry.space_group_name_H-M   'P 1'
#
loop_
_entity.id
_entity.type
_entity.pdbx_description
1 polymer ?
#
loop_
_entity_poly.entity_id
_entity_poly.type
_entity_poly.pdbx_seq_one_letter_code
_entity_poly.pdbx_strand_id
1 'polypeptide(L)'
;MKTSFRTLIAAVPLVFGLTACEGSQNLAARNCLPLQVPAQVTLVQEAGLYQVRDAKTLILMAHPRNTVNDNFHGTRLVRSLPVGSRINVDRLEQATGFDVGKGRISAFGTVASGEKYEFGWGGGTVIGRAPWEPASVPNLRTVSCGK
;
A
#
# COMPACT_ATOMS: atom_id res chain seq x y z
N MET A 1 -67.28 0.16 16.93
CA MET A 1 -66.15 0.68 16.12
C MET A 1 -65.82 -0.35 15.06
N LYS A 2 -65.95 0.03 13.77
CA LYS A 2 -65.41 -0.63 12.57
C LYS A 2 -63.85 -0.65 12.69
N THR A 3 -63.02 -1.55 12.15
CA THR A 3 -63.04 -2.27 10.87
C THR A 3 -61.88 -3.31 10.81
N SER A 4 -62.14 -4.44 10.14
CA SER A 4 -61.30 -5.25 9.22
C SER A 4 -59.87 -5.74 9.55
N PHE A 5 -59.75 -7.07 9.49
CA PHE A 5 -58.59 -7.87 9.09
C PHE A 5 -58.14 -7.54 7.66
N ARG A 6 -56.85 -7.29 7.41
CA ARG A 6 -56.19 -7.59 6.12
C ARG A 6 -54.73 -7.98 6.33
N THR A 7 -54.47 -9.27 6.08
CA THR A 7 -53.19 -9.88 5.75
C THR A 7 -52.51 -9.10 4.63
N LEU A 8 -51.28 -8.63 4.85
CA LEU A 8 -50.38 -8.19 3.78
C LEU A 8 -49.22 -9.19 3.72
N ILE A 9 -49.32 -10.02 2.69
CA ILE A 9 -48.32 -10.97 2.22
C ILE A 9 -47.08 -10.19 1.78
N ALA A 10 -45.93 -10.73 2.20
CA ALA A 10 -44.58 -10.61 1.68
C ALA A 10 -44.37 -9.73 0.42
N ALA A 11 -43.50 -8.73 0.58
CA ALA A 11 -42.63 -8.24 -0.48
C ALA A 11 -41.34 -7.69 0.14
N VAL A 12 -40.45 -8.60 0.55
CA VAL A 12 -39.02 -8.29 0.73
C VAL A 12 -38.30 -8.87 -0.48
N PRO A 13 -38.03 -8.10 -1.55
CA PRO A 13 -37.00 -8.47 -2.50
C PRO A 13 -35.70 -7.75 -2.08
N LEU A 14 -34.88 -8.50 -1.33
CA LEU A 14 -33.47 -8.69 -1.65
C LEU A 14 -32.71 -7.46 -2.22
N VAL A 15 -32.42 -6.46 -1.36
CA VAL A 15 -31.30 -5.54 -1.60
C VAL A 15 -30.06 -6.15 -0.95
N PHE A 16 -29.56 -7.24 -1.54
CA PHE A 16 -28.26 -7.80 -1.19
C PHE A 16 -27.36 -7.71 -2.42
N GLY A 17 -26.21 -7.04 -2.26
CA GLY A 17 -25.00 -7.46 -2.96
C GLY A 17 -24.52 -6.62 -4.13
N LEU A 18 -24.33 -5.31 -3.95
CA LEU A 18 -23.26 -4.59 -4.65
C LEU A 18 -22.24 -4.04 -3.64
N THR A 19 -21.91 -4.84 -2.62
CA THR A 19 -20.61 -4.68 -1.95
C THR A 19 -19.59 -5.33 -2.88
N ALA A 20 -19.05 -4.59 -3.85
CA ALA A 20 -17.74 -4.97 -4.35
C ALA A 20 -16.84 -4.94 -3.12
N CYS A 21 -16.36 -6.10 -2.70
CA CYS A 21 -15.49 -6.20 -1.54
C CYS A 21 -14.23 -5.40 -1.85
N GLU A 22 -14.18 -4.16 -1.37
CA GLU A 22 -12.94 -3.45 -1.20
C GLU A 22 -12.10 -4.30 -0.24
N GLY A 23 -10.98 -4.79 -0.74
CA GLY A 23 -10.13 -5.75 -0.06
C GLY A 23 -8.67 -5.41 -0.25
N SER A 24 -7.80 -6.18 0.39
CA SER A 24 -6.38 -6.19 0.09
C SER A 24 -5.94 -7.62 -0.15
N GLN A 25 -5.10 -7.82 -1.16
CA GLN A 25 -4.49 -9.09 -1.45
C GLN A 25 -3.04 -9.06 -0.99
N ASN A 26 -2.66 -10.03 -0.15
CA ASN A 26 -1.26 -10.24 0.20
C ASN A 26 -0.52 -10.83 -1.00
N LEU A 27 0.43 -10.08 -1.55
CA LEU A 27 1.22 -10.48 -2.72
C LEU A 27 2.36 -11.46 -2.37
N ALA A 28 2.78 -11.48 -1.10
CA ALA A 28 3.84 -12.38 -0.63
C ALA A 28 3.43 -13.85 -0.75
N ALA A 29 2.17 -14.15 -0.43
CA ALA A 29 1.64 -15.51 -0.46
C ALA A 29 1.61 -16.14 -1.86
N ARG A 30 1.79 -15.36 -2.93
CA ARG A 30 1.72 -15.80 -4.32
C ARG A 30 3.03 -15.65 -5.09
N ASN A 31 4.13 -15.34 -4.41
CA ASN A 31 5.44 -15.12 -5.05
C ASN A 31 5.37 -14.13 -6.23
N CYS A 32 4.56 -13.08 -6.11
CA CYS A 32 4.30 -12.12 -7.20
C CYS A 32 5.38 -11.06 -7.34
N LEU A 33 6.14 -10.82 -6.27
CA LEU A 33 7.13 -9.76 -6.21
C LEU A 33 8.53 -10.37 -6.03
N PRO A 34 9.57 -9.67 -6.53
CA PRO A 34 10.95 -10.15 -6.40
C PRO A 34 11.40 -10.20 -4.94
N LEU A 35 10.78 -9.39 -4.08
CA LEU A 35 11.01 -9.42 -2.64
C LEU A 35 10.04 -10.40 -1.99
N GLN A 36 10.60 -11.41 -1.33
CA GLN A 36 9.88 -12.30 -0.42
C GLN A 36 9.84 -11.68 0.97
N VAL A 37 8.72 -11.77 1.68
CA VAL A 37 8.56 -11.19 3.03
C VAL A 37 8.15 -12.26 4.04
N PRO A 38 8.55 -12.12 5.32
CA PRO A 38 9.30 -11.01 5.90
C PRO A 38 10.76 -10.96 5.41
N ALA A 39 11.30 -9.76 5.22
CA ALA A 39 12.68 -9.54 4.79
C ALA A 39 13.31 -8.32 5.46
N GLN A 40 14.62 -8.36 5.61
CA GLN A 40 15.42 -7.19 5.95
C GLN A 40 16.21 -6.78 4.71
N VAL A 41 16.08 -5.52 4.31
CA VAL A 41 16.76 -4.97 3.13
C VAL A 41 17.62 -3.78 3.54
N THR A 42 18.66 -3.53 2.75
CA THR A 42 19.54 -2.37 2.93
C THR A 42 19.23 -1.34 1.86
N LEU A 43 19.02 -0.09 2.27
CA LEU A 43 18.81 1.01 1.34
C LEU A 43 20.08 1.26 0.53
N VAL A 44 19.94 1.30 -0.78
CA VAL A 44 21.05 1.63 -1.71
C VAL A 44 20.99 3.07 -2.20
N GLN A 45 19.92 3.79 -1.85
CA GLN A 45 19.78 5.23 -2.04
C GLN A 45 19.12 5.85 -0.80
N GLU A 46 19.27 7.16 -0.62
CA GLU A 46 18.61 7.87 0.48
C GLU A 46 17.09 7.79 0.37
N ALA A 47 16.43 7.71 1.53
CA ALA A 47 14.99 7.72 1.64
C ALA A 47 14.53 8.67 2.76
N GLY A 48 13.28 9.09 2.73
CA GLY A 48 12.64 9.85 3.80
C GLY A 48 11.39 9.18 4.31
N LEU A 49 11.16 9.27 5.61
CA LEU A 49 9.88 8.96 6.25
C LEU A 49 9.07 10.24 6.37
N TYR A 50 7.87 10.21 5.81
CA TYR A 50 6.99 11.37 5.75
C TYR A 50 5.70 11.14 6.51
N GLN A 51 5.30 12.12 7.29
CA GLN A 51 3.95 12.24 7.80
C GLN A 51 3.08 12.85 6.71
N VAL A 52 2.02 12.16 6.29
CA VAL A 52 1.05 12.68 5.32
C VAL A 52 -0.27 12.93 6.02
N ARG A 53 -0.59 14.21 6.25
CA ARG A 53 -1.75 14.68 7.02
C ARG A 53 -1.83 13.90 8.34
N ASP A 54 -2.98 13.30 8.64
CA ASP A 54 -3.25 12.54 9.86
C ASP A 54 -3.07 11.02 9.67
N ALA A 55 -2.34 10.59 8.63
CA ALA A 55 -2.08 9.17 8.41
C ALA A 55 -1.33 8.56 9.60
N LYS A 56 -1.78 7.39 10.07
CA LYS A 56 -1.14 6.70 11.22
C LYS A 56 0.21 6.07 10.87
N THR A 57 0.46 5.85 9.58
CA THR A 57 1.67 5.19 9.06
C THR A 57 2.47 6.22 8.28
N LEU A 58 3.79 6.23 8.46
CA LEU A 58 4.67 7.11 7.69
C LEU A 58 4.81 6.60 6.26
N ILE A 59 4.96 7.51 5.31
CA ILE A 59 5.23 7.16 3.91
C ILE A 59 6.73 7.19 3.67
N LEU A 60 7.29 6.06 3.23
CA LEU A 60 8.66 5.99 2.76
C LEU A 60 8.72 6.52 1.33
N MET A 61 9.63 7.45 1.04
CA MET A 61 9.88 7.96 -0.31
C MET A 61 11.38 7.98 -0.61
N ALA A 62 11.75 7.66 -1.85
CA ALA A 62 13.11 7.84 -2.34
C ALA A 62 13.47 9.33 -2.45
N HIS A 63 14.76 9.67 -2.36
CA HIS A 63 15.27 11.03 -2.57
C HIS A 63 14.56 12.07 -1.68
N PRO A 64 14.80 12.00 -0.35
CA PRO A 64 14.12 12.87 0.59
C PRO A 64 14.37 14.34 0.25
N ARG A 65 13.29 15.10 0.17
CA ARG A 65 13.29 16.56 0.07
C ARG A 65 12.40 17.14 1.17
N ASN A 66 12.73 18.34 1.63
CA ASN A 66 11.90 19.08 2.57
C ASN A 66 11.66 20.47 1.99
N THR A 67 10.56 20.61 1.24
CA THR A 67 10.20 21.88 0.63
C THR A 67 8.98 22.49 1.33
N VAL A 68 8.86 23.83 1.27
CA VAL A 68 7.69 24.55 1.79
C VAL A 68 6.39 24.03 1.14
N ASN A 69 6.46 23.62 -0.13
CA ASN A 69 5.31 23.09 -0.87
C ASN A 69 4.84 21.72 -0.33
N ASP A 70 5.76 20.86 0.12
CA ASP A 70 5.38 19.57 0.70
C ASP A 70 4.55 19.79 1.98
N ASN A 71 4.97 20.73 2.85
CA ASN A 71 4.22 21.08 4.06
C ASN A 71 2.83 21.68 3.74
N PHE A 72 2.72 22.51 2.69
CA PHE A 72 1.43 23.04 2.24
C PHE A 72 0.45 21.94 1.83
N HIS A 73 0.95 20.85 1.23
CA HIS A 73 0.15 19.68 0.87
C HIS A 73 -0.03 18.66 2.01
N GLY A 74 0.43 18.99 3.22
CA GLY A 74 0.34 18.13 4.40
C GLY A 74 1.35 16.99 4.42
N THR A 75 2.44 17.09 3.66
CA THR A 75 3.52 16.08 3.61
C THR A 75 4.76 16.64 4.30
N ARG A 76 5.08 16.11 5.48
CA ARG A 76 6.21 16.58 6.30
C ARG A 76 7.27 15.51 6.43
N LEU A 77 8.52 15.83 6.10
CA LEU A 77 9.65 14.95 6.38
C LEU A 77 9.84 14.82 7.90
N VAL A 78 9.73 13.60 8.40
CA VAL A 78 9.94 13.26 9.81
C VAL A 78 11.39 12.84 10.04
N ARG A 79 11.94 12.03 9.14
CA ARG A 79 13.30 11.49 9.26
C ARG A 79 13.88 11.16 7.88
N SER A 80 15.14 11.52 7.66
CA SER A 80 15.93 11.01 6.53
C SER A 80 16.65 9.72 6.93
N LEU A 81 16.67 8.76 6.01
CA LEU A 81 17.38 7.48 6.12
C LEU A 81 18.54 7.51 5.12
N PRO A 82 19.80 7.50 5.58
CA PRO A 82 20.95 7.49 4.68
C PRO A 82 21.08 6.16 3.93
N VAL A 83 21.87 6.17 2.86
CA VAL A 83 22.34 4.94 2.20
C VAL A 83 22.98 4.00 3.22
N GLY A 84 22.69 2.70 3.11
CA GLY A 84 23.16 1.69 4.05
C GLY A 84 22.22 1.45 5.24
N SER A 85 21.16 2.26 5.40
CA SER A 85 20.14 2.02 6.43
C SER A 85 19.46 0.67 6.20
N ARG A 86 19.29 -0.12 7.28
CA ARG A 86 18.53 -1.36 7.25
C ARG A 86 17.07 -1.10 7.63
N ILE A 87 16.16 -1.67 6.85
CA ILE A 87 14.72 -1.62 7.10
C ILE A 87 14.13 -3.02 6.98
N ASN A 88 13.08 -3.28 7.75
CA ASN A 88 12.33 -4.53 7.67
C ASN A 88 11.10 -4.31 6.79
N VAL A 89 10.85 -5.23 5.86
CA VAL A 89 9.63 -5.32 5.08
C VAL A 89 8.84 -6.52 5.58
N ASP A 90 7.71 -6.25 6.20
CA ASP A 90 6.90 -7.26 6.90
C ASP A 90 5.82 -7.83 5.98
N ARG A 91 5.28 -7.00 5.08
CA ARG A 91 4.12 -7.35 4.27
C ARG A 91 4.11 -6.63 2.93
N LEU A 92 3.59 -7.30 1.92
CA LEU A 92 3.35 -6.75 0.58
C LEU A 92 1.86 -6.88 0.27
N GLU A 93 1.19 -5.77 0.00
CA GLU A 93 -0.25 -5.77 -0.28
C GLU A 93 -0.56 -5.07 -1.59
N GLN A 94 -1.58 -5.56 -2.27
CA GLN A 94 -2.25 -4.85 -3.33
C GLN A 94 -3.68 -4.54 -2.92
N ALA A 95 -4.08 -3.27 -2.98
CA ALA A 95 -5.49 -2.91 -2.78
C ALA A 95 -6.34 -3.49 -3.91
N THR A 96 -7.44 -4.17 -3.61
CA THR A 96 -8.41 -4.68 -4.58
C THR A 96 -9.69 -3.86 -4.47
N GLY A 97 -9.96 -3.02 -5.47
CA GLY A 97 -11.23 -2.28 -5.64
C GLY A 97 -11.84 -2.57 -7.02
N PHE A 98 -12.91 -1.86 -7.37
CA PHE A 98 -13.72 -2.05 -8.59
C PHE A 98 -12.91 -2.21 -9.90
N ASP A 99 -11.71 -1.62 -9.97
CA ASP A 99 -10.75 -1.81 -11.06
C ASP A 99 -9.76 -2.95 -10.73
N VAL A 100 -10.23 -4.18 -10.93
CA VAL A 100 -9.38 -5.38 -10.88
C VAL A 100 -8.19 -5.18 -11.82
N GLY A 101 -6.98 -5.04 -11.28
CA GLY A 101 -5.76 -4.83 -12.05
C GLY A 101 -5.16 -3.41 -12.05
N LYS A 102 -5.69 -2.45 -11.26
CA LYS A 102 -5.05 -1.14 -11.05
C LYS A 102 -4.69 -0.82 -9.59
N GLY A 103 -4.97 -1.77 -8.69
CA GLY A 103 -4.72 -1.63 -7.26
C GLY A 103 -3.30 -1.20 -6.90
N ARG A 104 -3.16 -0.22 -6.01
CA ARG A 104 -1.86 0.20 -5.47
C ARG A 104 -1.16 -0.98 -4.81
N ILE A 105 0.11 -1.17 -5.14
CA ILE A 105 1.02 -2.13 -4.54
C ILE A 105 1.85 -1.40 -3.50
N SER A 106 1.80 -1.88 -2.26
CA SER A 106 2.48 -1.28 -1.12
C SER A 106 3.35 -2.30 -0.40
N ALA A 107 4.51 -1.84 0.07
CA ALA A 107 5.34 -2.55 1.03
C ALA A 107 5.21 -1.91 2.40
N PHE A 108 4.88 -2.70 3.41
CA PHE A 108 4.76 -2.26 4.80
C PHE A 108 5.89 -2.80 5.62
N GLY A 109 6.37 -2.01 6.57
CA GLY A 109 7.55 -2.38 7.32
C GLY A 109 7.86 -1.50 8.52
N THR A 110 9.04 -1.73 9.08
CA THR A 110 9.58 -0.97 10.21
C THR A 110 11.03 -0.56 9.95
N VAL A 111 11.40 0.63 10.39
CA VAL A 111 12.81 1.06 10.42
C VAL A 111 13.45 0.71 11.75
N ALA A 112 14.79 0.77 11.84
CA ALA A 112 15.53 0.42 13.06
C ALA A 112 15.10 1.20 14.31
N SER A 113 14.63 2.44 14.15
CA SER A 113 14.12 3.27 15.25
C SER A 113 12.67 2.96 15.65
N GLY A 114 12.03 1.98 15.02
CA GLY A 114 10.71 1.46 15.38
C GLY A 114 9.53 2.10 14.65
N GLU A 115 9.74 3.16 13.86
CA GLU A 115 8.67 3.76 13.08
C GLU A 115 8.16 2.80 12.00
N LYS A 116 6.83 2.67 11.91
CA LYS A 116 6.16 1.92 10.86
C LYS A 116 6.07 2.75 9.59
N TYR A 117 6.27 2.11 8.45
CA TYR A 117 6.16 2.76 7.15
C TYR A 117 5.32 1.98 6.16
N GLU A 118 4.83 2.72 5.16
CA GLU A 118 4.30 2.23 3.91
C GLU A 118 5.11 2.82 2.75
N PHE A 119 5.54 1.97 1.83
CA PHE A 119 6.17 2.36 0.57
C PHE A 119 5.23 2.03 -0.58
N GLY A 120 4.76 3.04 -1.31
CA GLY A 120 4.01 2.84 -2.55
C GLY A 120 4.93 2.37 -3.65
N TRP A 121 4.94 1.07 -3.92
CA TRP A 121 5.86 0.45 -4.87
C TRP A 121 5.36 0.51 -6.31
N GLY A 122 4.04 0.47 -6.50
CA GLY A 122 3.47 0.48 -7.84
C GLY A 122 1.95 0.38 -7.84
N GLY A 123 1.41 -0.09 -8.95
CA GLY A 123 -0.02 -0.26 -9.15
C GLY A 123 -0.33 -1.26 -10.25
N GLY A 124 -1.42 -2.00 -10.08
CA GLY A 124 -1.84 -3.02 -11.03
C GLY A 124 -0.82 -4.14 -11.18
N THR A 125 -0.24 -4.27 -12.36
CA THR A 125 0.83 -5.24 -12.63
C THR A 125 2.19 -4.59 -12.76
N VAL A 126 2.35 -3.31 -12.44
CA VAL A 126 3.60 -2.57 -12.65
C VAL A 126 4.15 -2.05 -11.33
N ILE A 127 5.45 -2.24 -11.11
CA ILE A 127 6.18 -1.68 -9.98
C ILE A 127 7.38 -0.87 -10.45
N GLY A 128 7.71 0.14 -9.66
CA GLY A 128 8.93 0.92 -9.82
C GLY A 128 10.16 0.23 -9.21
N ARG A 129 11.33 0.80 -9.45
CA ARG A 129 12.53 0.48 -8.67
C ARG A 129 12.37 0.99 -7.24
N ALA A 130 12.55 0.11 -6.25
CA ALA A 130 12.47 0.47 -4.84
C ALA A 130 13.80 1.07 -4.32
N PRO A 131 13.79 1.80 -3.18
CA PRO A 131 15.01 2.39 -2.59
C PRO A 131 16.08 1.39 -2.12
N TRP A 132 15.74 0.11 -2.00
CA TRP A 132 16.67 -0.97 -1.68
C TRP A 132 17.16 -1.73 -2.93
N GLU A 133 16.72 -1.32 -4.11
CA GLU A 133 17.09 -1.99 -5.36
C GLU A 133 18.17 -1.21 -6.11
N PRO A 134 19.22 -1.88 -6.61
CA PRO A 134 20.33 -1.22 -7.29
C PRO A 134 19.89 -0.62 -8.63
N ALA A 135 20.65 0.35 -9.14
CA ALA A 135 20.36 1.02 -10.41
C ALA A 135 20.33 0.08 -11.63
N SER A 136 20.92 -1.12 -11.53
CA SER A 136 20.82 -2.18 -12.54
C SER A 136 19.40 -2.76 -12.69
N VAL A 137 18.54 -2.59 -11.68
CA VAL A 137 17.13 -2.95 -11.78
C VAL A 137 16.39 -1.89 -12.63
N PRO A 138 15.60 -2.30 -13.63
CA PRO A 138 14.81 -1.38 -14.43
C PRO A 138 13.88 -0.49 -13.59
N ASN A 139 13.72 0.77 -14.00
CA ASN A 139 12.87 1.76 -13.31
C ASN A 139 11.40 1.34 -13.22
N LEU A 140 10.91 0.58 -14.20
CA LEU A 140 9.55 0.01 -14.23
C LEU A 140 9.64 -1.43 -14.70
N ARG A 141 8.85 -2.31 -14.08
CA ARG A 141 8.77 -3.72 -14.46
C ARG A 141 7.43 -4.34 -14.12
N THR A 142 7.09 -5.39 -14.84
CA THR A 142 5.86 -6.14 -14.64
C THR A 142 6.02 -7.15 -13.50
N VAL A 143 5.08 -7.12 -12.56
CA VAL A 143 4.89 -8.11 -11.49
C VAL A 143 4.51 -9.44 -12.12
N SER A 144 5.27 -10.49 -11.81
CA SER A 144 5.04 -11.84 -12.32
C SER A 144 4.90 -12.79 -11.14
N CYS A 145 3.73 -13.43 -11.01
CA CYS A 145 3.50 -14.44 -9.98
C CYS A 145 3.99 -15.81 -10.45
N GLY A 146 4.69 -16.53 -9.57
CA GLY A 146 4.95 -17.94 -9.77
C GLY A 146 3.62 -18.69 -9.95
N LYS A 147 3.52 -19.49 -11.02
CA LYS A 147 2.40 -20.41 -11.23
C LYS A 147 2.42 -21.53 -10.20
#